data_AF-A0A2E5E0X5-F1
#
_entry.id   AF-A0A2E5E0X5-F1
#
_cell.length_a   1.000
_cell.length_b   1.000
_cell.length_c   1.000
_cell.angle_alpha   90.00
_cell.angle_beta   90.00
_cell.angle_gamma   90.00
#
_symmetry.space_group_name_H-M   'P 1'
#
loop_
_entity.id
_entity.type
_entity.pdbx_description
1 polymer ?
#
loop_
_entity_poly.entity_id
_entity_poly.type
_entity_poly.pdbx_seq_one_letter_code
_entity_poly.pdbx_strand_id
1 'polypeptide(L)'
;MLKRVIAGAAIAGLCIAATSQITPPQKRASEVNLDTDSMPGEMRSGATDLSTTRLITGLTRPVYVTHDGVNPDWIYVVEQRSGSTGRIKIYNRENGSLISTFLSVSSLNTGSEQGLLGLAFAPDYETSGHFYVNYTQNNRTYVTRYTRSSSNPQVANPSSAEVVYFISQPYSNHNGGWIEFGPDGYLYISNGDGGSGGDPGNRAQNLNNQLGKMLRIDVSSLPYTNPASNPFGDEIWSYGIRNAWRCSFDRDTGDLWMGDVGQNAWEEIDFQPANSPGGENWGWRCYEGDNSYNTSGCDSAATMEFPIWEYSHGGSPFRCSITGGYVYRGNAIPSLDGTYFFADYCSNNIWSFRYDGSNVTEYTDRTSELSPDAGSIGAISSFGEDYYGELYICDLNGEVFKLIPDSPTGACCFNEQCITSTAAQCSAVGGKYLGDAVPCDSDICLTPPENDECASASVAGEGPTSYDTENATESSYSDTCAFGNDIWLSFTPLYDGTMLVTNTGTLFTPMTGLYTSCPTGNNQAVICTESSFIWEVSENTTYYFRIGNDDGDTGIGQLTISVIPAEEDCEGDCDGNGTRDVNDLLALIAAFGNDDECDTNDDNIIDVNDILNIISVFGTPCE
;
A
#
# COMPACT_ATOMS: atom_id res chain seq x y z
N MET A 1 -55.34 54.56 56.75
CA MET A 1 -56.44 53.63 57.08
C MET A 1 -55.94 52.23 56.75
N LEU A 2 -55.44 51.51 57.75
CA LEU A 2 -56.09 50.44 58.55
C LEU A 2 -55.90 49.06 57.91
N LYS A 3 -54.94 48.25 58.40
CA LYS A 3 -55.05 47.20 59.47
C LYS A 3 -55.75 45.93 58.94
N ARG A 4 -55.38 44.67 59.22
CA ARG A 4 -54.45 43.96 60.16
C ARG A 4 -54.48 42.46 59.73
N VAL A 5 -53.35 41.73 59.66
CA VAL A 5 -52.73 40.83 60.68
C VAL A 5 -53.50 39.54 61.00
N ILE A 6 -52.80 38.39 60.89
CA ILE A 6 -52.53 37.27 61.85
C ILE A 6 -51.59 36.31 61.08
N ALA A 7 -50.33 35.98 61.40
CA ALA A 7 -49.61 35.53 62.61
C ALA A 7 -49.86 34.05 63.02
N GLY A 8 -48.85 33.20 62.85
CA GLY A 8 -48.71 31.86 63.43
C GLY A 8 -47.39 31.23 62.93
N ALA A 9 -46.28 31.41 63.64
CA ALA A 9 -45.77 30.61 64.77
C ALA A 9 -44.84 29.47 64.29
N ALA A 10 -43.59 29.55 64.76
CA ALA A 10 -42.46 28.72 64.40
C ALA A 10 -42.47 27.35 65.09
N ILE A 11 -41.91 26.33 64.42
CA ILE A 11 -41.26 25.18 65.06
C ILE A 11 -39.96 24.90 64.30
N ALA A 12 -38.84 25.05 65.00
CA ALA A 12 -37.55 24.53 64.62
C ALA A 12 -37.57 22.99 64.72
N GLY A 13 -37.34 22.33 63.59
CA GLY A 13 -37.14 20.89 63.49
C GLY A 13 -35.83 20.63 62.77
N LEU A 14 -34.79 20.41 63.55
CA LEU A 14 -33.49 19.93 63.10
C LEU A 14 -33.67 18.48 62.62
N CYS A 15 -33.66 18.26 61.30
CA CYS A 15 -33.49 16.93 60.71
C CYS A 15 -32.34 17.02 59.69
N ILE A 16 -31.22 16.41 60.09
CA ILE A 16 -30.07 16.09 59.26
C ILE A 16 -30.57 15.22 58.11
N ALA A 17 -30.54 15.74 56.89
CA ALA A 17 -30.68 14.95 55.67
C ALA A 17 -29.43 15.22 54.84
N ALA A 18 -28.68 14.15 54.62
CA ALA A 18 -27.39 14.14 53.96
C ALA A 18 -27.44 14.83 52.60
N THR A 19 -26.48 15.72 52.37
CA THR A 19 -26.07 16.14 51.04
C THR A 19 -25.60 14.92 50.25
N SER A 20 -26.44 14.37 49.38
CA SER A 20 -25.96 13.51 48.30
C SER A 20 -25.38 14.43 47.22
N GLN A 21 -24.14 14.86 47.41
CA GLN A 21 -23.29 15.23 46.28
C GLN A 21 -23.16 13.96 45.43
N ILE A 22 -23.83 13.94 44.28
CA ILE A 22 -23.55 12.95 43.24
C ILE A 22 -22.25 13.43 42.61
N THR A 23 -21.13 12.98 43.18
CA THR A 23 -19.84 13.00 42.51
C THR A 23 -19.95 12.26 41.18
N PRO A 24 -19.41 12.80 40.08
CA PRO A 24 -19.19 12.03 38.86
C PRO A 24 -18.44 10.73 39.19
N PRO A 25 -18.69 9.62 38.48
CA PRO A 25 -18.00 8.37 38.74
C PRO A 25 -16.49 8.54 38.48
N GLN A 26 -15.70 8.68 39.56
CA GLN A 26 -14.26 8.47 39.48
C GLN A 26 -14.00 6.98 39.40
N LYS A 27 -13.55 6.50 38.24
CA LYS A 27 -13.00 5.15 38.11
C LYS A 27 -11.60 5.17 38.73
N ARG A 28 -11.50 4.68 39.97
CA ARG A 28 -10.24 4.32 40.61
C ARG A 28 -10.07 2.81 40.50
N ALA A 29 -9.05 2.37 39.78
CA ALA A 29 -8.47 1.02 39.90
C ALA A 29 -7.01 1.18 39.45
N SER A 30 -6.11 1.48 40.39
CA SER A 30 -5.19 0.53 41.05
C SER A 30 -3.92 0.34 40.23
N GLU A 31 -2.79 0.80 40.78
CA GLU A 31 -1.45 0.46 40.31
C GLU A 31 -1.33 -1.07 40.24
N VAL A 32 -1.23 -1.60 39.03
CA VAL A 32 -0.80 -2.98 38.81
C VAL A 32 0.72 -2.95 38.86
N ASN A 33 1.29 -3.53 39.92
CA ASN A 33 2.69 -3.89 39.95
C ASN A 33 2.84 -5.11 39.04
N LEU A 34 3.27 -4.89 37.80
CA LEU A 34 3.64 -5.97 36.89
C LEU A 34 5.05 -6.42 37.28
N ASP A 35 5.13 -7.61 37.86
CA ASP A 35 6.39 -8.35 37.95
C ASP A 35 7.01 -8.42 36.55
N THR A 36 8.23 -7.92 36.47
CA THR A 36 9.09 -7.94 35.29
C THR A 36 9.56 -9.37 35.03
N ASP A 37 8.98 -10.05 34.04
CA ASP A 37 9.74 -11.06 33.30
C ASP A 37 9.31 -11.15 31.82
N SER A 38 10.29 -10.83 30.97
CA SER A 38 10.45 -11.16 29.54
C SER A 38 9.31 -10.91 28.54
N MET A 39 9.24 -9.69 28.00
CA MET A 39 9.18 -9.38 26.56
C MET A 39 9.78 -7.98 26.36
N PRO A 40 10.79 -7.75 25.47
CA PRO A 40 11.19 -6.40 25.11
C PRO A 40 10.06 -5.75 24.28
N GLY A 41 9.68 -4.53 24.65
CA GLY A 41 8.59 -3.79 24.01
C GLY A 41 8.86 -3.51 22.53
N GLU A 42 7.78 -3.47 21.75
CA GLU A 42 7.78 -2.90 20.40
C GLU A 42 8.52 -1.55 20.42
N MET A 43 9.52 -1.42 19.54
CA MET A 43 10.22 -0.17 19.30
C MET A 43 9.23 0.89 18.83
N ARG A 44 8.79 1.75 19.76
CA ARG A 44 8.26 3.06 19.38
C ARG A 44 9.43 3.86 18.81
N SER A 45 9.50 3.88 17.48
CA SER A 45 10.33 4.79 16.68
C SER A 45 10.32 6.18 17.32
N GLY A 46 11.50 6.71 17.68
CA GLY A 46 11.61 8.11 18.10
C GLY A 46 11.09 9.02 17.00
N ALA A 47 10.39 10.11 17.37
CA ALA A 47 9.79 11.04 16.41
C ALA A 47 10.81 11.43 15.32
N THR A 48 10.49 11.13 14.06
CA THR A 48 11.27 11.54 12.90
C THR A 48 11.01 13.02 12.66
N ASP A 49 12.07 13.85 12.70
CA ASP A 49 11.97 15.26 12.32
C ASP A 49 11.46 15.35 10.87
N LEU A 50 10.54 16.26 10.61
CA LEU A 50 9.90 16.42 9.30
C LEU A 50 10.44 17.64 8.55
N SER A 51 10.29 17.62 7.24
CA SER A 51 10.55 18.75 6.35
C SER A 51 9.61 18.71 5.16
N THR A 52 9.71 19.70 4.28
CA THR A 52 9.03 19.66 2.99
C THR A 52 9.99 19.97 1.85
N THR A 53 9.79 19.30 0.71
CA THR A 53 10.50 19.63 -0.53
C THR A 53 9.54 20.21 -1.55
N ARG A 54 9.96 21.27 -2.24
CA ARG A 54 9.17 21.87 -3.31
C ARG A 54 9.20 21.00 -4.56
N LEU A 55 8.08 20.36 -4.85
CA LEU A 55 7.96 19.37 -5.94
C LEU A 55 7.57 20.02 -7.27
N ILE A 56 6.51 20.86 -7.27
CA ILE A 56 5.92 21.41 -8.49
C ILE A 56 5.89 22.93 -8.39
N THR A 57 6.21 23.60 -9.50
CA THR A 57 6.12 25.06 -9.63
C THR A 57 5.41 25.45 -10.92
N GLY A 58 5.00 26.71 -11.03
CA GLY A 58 4.40 27.26 -12.26
C GLY A 58 2.94 26.87 -12.48
N LEU A 59 2.26 26.37 -11.44
CA LEU A 59 0.83 26.11 -11.47
C LEU A 59 0.04 27.42 -11.34
N THR A 60 -1.23 27.39 -11.73
CA THR A 60 -2.17 28.49 -11.59
C THR A 60 -3.25 28.12 -10.58
N ARG A 61 -3.15 28.64 -9.35
CA ARG A 61 -4.16 28.44 -8.30
C ARG A 61 -4.50 26.96 -8.08
N PRO A 62 -3.53 26.10 -7.77
CA PRO A 62 -3.81 24.70 -7.48
C PRO A 62 -4.70 24.61 -6.22
N VAL A 63 -5.70 23.76 -6.27
CA VAL A 63 -6.68 23.55 -5.19
C VAL A 63 -6.84 22.08 -4.81
N TYR A 64 -6.20 21.16 -5.53
CA TYR A 64 -6.22 19.75 -5.17
C TYR A 64 -5.06 18.99 -5.81
N VAL A 65 -4.54 17.99 -5.09
CA VAL A 65 -3.52 17.02 -5.52
C VAL A 65 -4.05 15.63 -5.20
N THR A 66 -3.94 14.69 -6.13
CA THR A 66 -4.39 13.30 -5.95
C THR A 66 -3.69 12.35 -6.93
N HIS A 67 -4.02 11.06 -6.85
CA HIS A 67 -3.60 10.01 -7.77
C HIS A 67 -4.82 9.39 -8.48
N ASP A 68 -4.57 8.60 -9.52
CA ASP A 68 -5.62 7.88 -10.26
C ASP A 68 -5.88 6.46 -9.76
N GLY A 69 -5.07 5.98 -8.82
CA GLY A 69 -5.15 4.62 -8.26
C GLY A 69 -4.64 3.54 -9.20
N VAL A 70 -3.99 3.91 -10.31
CA VAL A 70 -3.52 2.97 -11.35
C VAL A 70 -2.05 3.22 -11.66
N ASN A 71 -1.67 4.47 -11.95
CA ASN A 71 -0.30 4.82 -12.29
C ASN A 71 0.41 5.38 -11.05
N PRO A 72 1.39 4.65 -10.48
CA PRO A 72 2.09 5.13 -9.30
C PRO A 72 2.96 6.36 -9.59
N ASP A 73 3.35 6.67 -10.82
CA ASP A 73 4.23 7.80 -11.09
C ASP A 73 3.51 9.13 -11.33
N TRP A 74 2.18 9.11 -11.46
CA TRP A 74 1.40 10.28 -11.84
C TRP A 74 0.69 10.92 -10.65
N ILE A 75 0.97 12.21 -10.47
CA ILE A 75 0.26 13.09 -9.55
C ILE A 75 -0.62 14.02 -10.36
N TYR A 76 -1.92 14.03 -10.08
CA TYR A 76 -2.89 14.92 -10.71
C TYR A 76 -3.06 16.17 -9.87
N VAL A 77 -2.97 17.33 -10.50
CA VAL A 77 -3.14 18.64 -9.85
C VAL A 77 -4.29 19.39 -10.49
N VAL A 78 -5.27 19.81 -9.69
CA VAL A 78 -6.42 20.62 -10.12
C VAL A 78 -6.06 22.10 -9.98
N GLU A 79 -5.95 22.80 -11.11
CA GLU A 79 -5.83 24.25 -11.20
C GLU A 79 -7.22 24.90 -11.24
N GLN A 80 -7.54 25.72 -10.24
CA GLN A 80 -8.87 26.30 -10.07
C GLN A 80 -9.31 27.07 -11.30
N ARG A 81 -8.45 27.97 -11.79
CA ARG A 81 -8.64 28.73 -13.04
C ARG A 81 -7.45 29.63 -13.41
N SER A 82 -7.27 29.78 -14.72
CA SER A 82 -6.63 30.92 -15.37
C SER A 82 -7.69 31.67 -16.20
N GLY A 83 -8.11 32.85 -15.77
CA GLY A 83 -9.29 33.51 -16.33
C GLY A 83 -10.55 32.71 -15.97
N SER A 84 -11.28 32.23 -16.98
CA SER A 84 -12.47 31.36 -16.85
C SER A 84 -12.22 29.92 -17.26
N THR A 85 -10.95 29.47 -17.27
CA THR A 85 -10.56 28.11 -17.66
C THR A 85 -9.85 27.43 -16.52
N GLY A 86 -10.42 26.36 -15.98
CA GLY A 86 -9.80 25.44 -15.02
C GLY A 86 -9.09 24.30 -15.75
N ARG A 87 -8.07 23.72 -15.13
CA ARG A 87 -7.26 22.66 -15.75
C ARG A 87 -6.92 21.57 -14.75
N ILE A 88 -6.69 20.38 -15.26
CA ILE A 88 -6.04 19.29 -14.53
C ILE A 88 -4.69 19.06 -15.19
N LYS A 89 -3.62 19.06 -14.40
CA LYS A 89 -2.24 18.79 -14.80
C LYS A 89 -1.81 17.42 -14.29
N ILE A 90 -0.82 16.83 -14.95
CA ILE A 90 -0.16 15.62 -14.47
C ILE A 90 1.30 15.99 -14.18
N TYR A 91 1.80 15.63 -13.03
CA TYR A 91 3.23 15.61 -12.74
C TYR A 91 3.70 14.16 -12.76
N ASN A 92 4.73 13.88 -13.56
CA ASN A 92 5.34 12.56 -13.63
C ASN A 92 6.60 12.55 -12.75
N ARG A 93 6.57 11.70 -11.72
CA ARG A 93 7.64 11.55 -10.74
C ARG A 93 8.89 10.88 -11.31
N GLU A 94 8.73 9.93 -12.23
CA GLU A 94 9.83 9.17 -12.84
C GLU A 94 10.86 10.09 -13.51
N ASN A 95 10.38 11.14 -14.19
CA ASN A 95 11.24 12.11 -14.90
C ASN A 95 11.18 13.54 -14.34
N GLY A 96 10.46 13.73 -13.22
CA GLY A 96 10.32 15.02 -12.54
C GLY A 96 9.65 16.13 -13.36
N SER A 97 8.83 15.79 -14.36
CA SER A 97 8.25 16.77 -15.27
C SER A 97 6.77 17.05 -15.00
N LEU A 98 6.40 18.34 -15.04
CA LEU A 98 5.00 18.74 -15.12
C LEU A 98 4.54 18.58 -16.57
N ILE A 99 3.79 17.51 -16.82
CA ILE A 99 3.24 17.14 -18.12
C ILE A 99 2.12 18.11 -18.52
N SER A 100 1.76 18.02 -19.81
CA SER A 100 0.64 18.67 -20.47
C SER A 100 -0.68 18.65 -19.68
N THR A 101 -1.63 19.46 -20.13
CA THR A 101 -2.97 19.53 -19.54
C THR A 101 -3.76 18.24 -19.82
N PHE A 102 -4.12 17.51 -18.77
CA PHE A 102 -5.00 16.33 -18.83
C PHE A 102 -6.41 16.71 -19.27
N LEU A 103 -7.02 17.68 -18.60
CA LEU A 103 -8.35 18.21 -18.95
C LEU A 103 -8.35 19.74 -18.85
N SER A 104 -9.10 20.41 -19.73
CA SER A 104 -9.45 21.83 -19.60
C SER A 104 -10.96 21.99 -19.58
N VAL A 105 -11.47 22.73 -18.60
CA VAL A 105 -12.89 23.09 -18.48
C VAL A 105 -13.02 24.60 -18.62
N SER A 106 -13.80 25.07 -19.59
CA SER A 106 -13.93 26.49 -19.94
C SER A 106 -15.25 27.09 -19.47
N SER A 107 -15.34 28.42 -19.55
CA SER A 107 -16.53 29.19 -19.18
C SER A 107 -16.95 28.98 -17.71
N LEU A 108 -15.96 28.80 -16.83
CA LEU A 108 -16.17 28.69 -15.40
C LEU A 108 -16.56 30.04 -14.79
N ASN A 109 -17.33 30.00 -13.72
CA ASN A 109 -17.50 31.14 -12.84
C ASN A 109 -16.14 31.57 -12.25
N THR A 110 -16.02 32.86 -11.93
CA THR A 110 -14.75 33.50 -11.53
C THR A 110 -14.84 34.29 -10.22
N GLY A 111 -15.91 34.11 -9.46
CA GLY A 111 -16.06 34.68 -8.12
C GLY A 111 -15.15 34.01 -7.09
N SER A 112 -15.35 34.40 -5.82
CA SER A 112 -14.53 34.06 -4.64
C SER A 112 -13.92 32.65 -4.67
N GLU A 113 -14.75 31.62 -4.43
CA GLU A 113 -14.34 30.21 -4.33
C GLU A 113 -14.66 29.43 -5.61
N GLN A 114 -15.13 30.13 -6.64
CA GLN A 114 -15.63 29.55 -7.88
C GLN A 114 -14.50 29.15 -8.83
N GLY A 115 -14.69 28.03 -9.51
CA GLY A 115 -13.76 27.50 -10.50
C GLY A 115 -13.94 26.00 -10.69
N LEU A 116 -12.86 25.32 -11.07
CA LEU A 116 -12.73 23.86 -11.03
C LEU A 116 -12.19 23.48 -9.65
N LEU A 117 -12.86 22.58 -8.94
CA LEU A 117 -12.64 22.40 -7.49
C LEU A 117 -12.30 20.97 -7.11
N GLY A 118 -13.03 20.00 -7.66
CA GLY A 118 -12.89 18.58 -7.29
C GLY A 118 -12.55 17.69 -8.47
N LEU A 119 -11.89 16.57 -8.16
CA LEU A 119 -11.55 15.49 -9.07
C LEU A 119 -11.70 14.17 -8.31
N ALA A 120 -12.40 13.19 -8.88
CA ALA A 120 -12.45 11.84 -8.36
C ALA A 120 -12.31 10.85 -9.50
N PHE A 121 -11.39 9.89 -9.39
CA PHE A 121 -11.28 8.79 -10.33
C PHE A 121 -12.26 7.69 -9.94
N ALA A 122 -12.93 7.06 -10.92
CA ALA A 122 -13.83 5.95 -10.64
C ALA A 122 -13.05 4.78 -10.02
N PRO A 123 -13.65 3.97 -9.13
CA PRO A 123 -12.98 2.77 -8.60
C PRO A 123 -12.52 1.79 -9.69
N ASP A 124 -13.19 1.80 -10.85
CA ASP A 124 -12.85 0.97 -12.02
C ASP A 124 -12.01 1.73 -13.08
N TYR A 125 -11.38 2.86 -12.73
CA TYR A 125 -10.70 3.78 -13.66
C TYR A 125 -9.70 3.12 -14.60
N GLU A 126 -9.00 2.07 -14.14
CA GLU A 126 -8.07 1.31 -14.98
C GLU A 126 -8.76 0.79 -16.25
N THR A 127 -9.98 0.27 -16.10
CA THR A 127 -10.73 -0.35 -17.19
C THR A 127 -11.69 0.63 -17.85
N SER A 128 -12.42 1.43 -17.06
CA SER A 128 -13.45 2.34 -17.56
C SER A 128 -12.86 3.64 -18.10
N GLY A 129 -11.72 4.07 -17.56
CA GLY A 129 -11.14 5.38 -17.80
C GLY A 129 -12.00 6.53 -17.29
N HIS A 130 -13.02 6.27 -16.46
CA HIS A 130 -13.98 7.27 -16.01
C HIS A 130 -13.47 8.06 -14.80
N PHE A 131 -13.66 9.37 -14.85
CA PHE A 131 -13.38 10.25 -13.74
C PHE A 131 -14.40 11.38 -13.70
N TYR A 132 -14.53 12.02 -12.55
CA TYR A 132 -15.56 13.00 -12.25
C TYR A 132 -14.89 14.29 -11.82
N VAL A 133 -15.47 15.42 -12.21
CA VAL A 133 -14.98 16.74 -11.82
C VAL A 133 -16.11 17.57 -11.23
N ASN A 134 -15.78 18.33 -10.19
CA ASN A 134 -16.68 19.33 -9.60
C ASN A 134 -16.24 20.74 -10.04
N TYR A 135 -17.15 21.52 -10.60
CA TYR A 135 -16.88 22.91 -10.98
C TYR A 135 -18.10 23.80 -10.93
N THR A 136 -17.88 25.10 -10.85
CA THR A 136 -18.94 26.11 -10.90
C THR A 136 -19.05 26.78 -12.28
N GLN A 137 -20.25 26.78 -12.85
CA GLN A 137 -20.57 27.43 -14.13
C GLN A 137 -22.03 27.90 -14.13
N ASN A 138 -22.33 29.05 -14.75
CA ASN A 138 -23.69 29.60 -14.83
C ASN A 138 -24.43 29.66 -13.47
N ASN A 139 -23.69 29.98 -12.39
CA ASN A 139 -24.19 30.01 -11.01
C ASN A 139 -24.78 28.67 -10.55
N ARG A 140 -24.16 27.58 -10.98
CA ARG A 140 -24.42 26.22 -10.52
C ARG A 140 -23.12 25.52 -10.21
N THR A 141 -23.14 24.62 -9.24
CA THR A 141 -22.15 23.56 -9.11
C THR A 141 -22.57 22.41 -10.02
N TYR A 142 -21.62 21.87 -10.77
CA TYR A 142 -21.78 20.70 -11.62
C TYR A 142 -20.82 19.60 -11.16
N VAL A 143 -21.31 18.37 -11.16
CA VAL A 143 -20.47 17.17 -11.17
C VAL A 143 -20.64 16.54 -12.56
N THR A 144 -19.53 16.39 -13.28
CA THR A 144 -19.52 15.91 -14.67
C THR A 144 -18.54 14.76 -14.79
N ARG A 145 -19.00 13.66 -15.37
CA ARG A 145 -18.16 12.51 -15.74
C ARG A 145 -17.44 12.82 -17.06
N TYR A 146 -16.19 12.41 -17.15
CA TYR A 146 -15.37 12.38 -18.35
C TYR A 146 -14.72 11.00 -18.48
N THR A 147 -14.21 10.69 -19.67
CA THR A 147 -13.40 9.51 -19.94
C THR A 147 -12.01 9.93 -20.41
N ARG A 148 -10.97 9.24 -19.94
CA ARG A 148 -9.60 9.40 -20.47
C ARG A 148 -9.54 9.00 -21.96
N SER A 149 -8.57 9.52 -22.70
CA SER A 149 -8.33 9.09 -24.07
C SER A 149 -7.81 7.66 -24.10
N SER A 150 -8.40 6.82 -24.94
CA SER A 150 -7.95 5.43 -25.13
C SER A 150 -6.59 5.33 -25.85
N SER A 151 -6.17 6.38 -26.57
CA SER A 151 -4.89 6.41 -27.28
C SER A 151 -3.76 7.10 -26.50
N ASN A 152 -4.11 7.89 -25.48
CA ASN A 152 -3.13 8.56 -24.62
C ASN A 152 -3.72 8.76 -23.21
N PRO A 153 -3.36 7.91 -22.23
CA PRO A 153 -3.87 8.01 -20.86
C PRO A 153 -3.52 9.32 -20.15
N GLN A 154 -2.55 10.10 -20.64
CA GLN A 154 -2.20 11.42 -20.09
C GLN A 154 -3.13 12.55 -20.53
N VAL A 155 -4.18 12.26 -21.31
CA VAL A 155 -5.13 13.26 -21.80
C VAL A 155 -6.56 12.75 -21.68
N ALA A 156 -7.48 13.59 -21.22
CA ALA A 156 -8.91 13.32 -21.22
C ALA A 156 -9.56 13.60 -22.58
N ASN A 157 -10.69 12.94 -22.88
CA ASN A 157 -11.53 13.31 -24.03
C ASN A 157 -12.58 14.34 -23.58
N PRO A 158 -12.46 15.65 -23.91
CA PRO A 158 -13.40 16.65 -23.42
C PRO A 158 -14.81 16.48 -23.99
N SER A 159 -14.95 15.81 -25.15
CA SER A 159 -16.25 15.53 -25.77
C SER A 159 -17.03 14.41 -25.09
N SER A 160 -16.42 13.70 -24.14
CA SER A 160 -17.08 12.65 -23.34
C SER A 160 -17.88 13.20 -22.15
N ALA A 161 -17.89 14.52 -21.96
CA ALA A 161 -18.54 15.18 -20.83
C ALA A 161 -20.02 14.77 -20.68
N GLU A 162 -20.36 14.22 -19.51
CA GLU A 162 -21.73 13.85 -19.15
C GLU A 162 -22.07 14.38 -17.76
N VAL A 163 -23.04 15.28 -17.68
CA VAL A 163 -23.46 15.90 -16.41
C VAL A 163 -24.19 14.87 -15.57
N VAL A 164 -23.66 14.59 -14.39
CA VAL A 164 -24.16 13.63 -13.40
C VAL A 164 -25.12 14.35 -12.45
N TYR A 165 -24.65 15.42 -11.82
CA TYR A 165 -25.39 16.17 -10.83
C TYR A 165 -25.18 17.67 -11.02
N PHE A 166 -26.18 18.49 -10.67
CA PHE A 166 -25.99 19.93 -10.56
C PHE A 166 -26.92 20.55 -9.51
N ILE A 167 -26.48 21.67 -8.93
CA ILE A 167 -27.29 22.48 -8.03
C ILE A 167 -27.05 23.97 -8.24
N SER A 168 -28.11 24.77 -8.11
CA SER A 168 -28.01 26.24 -8.18
C SER A 168 -27.30 26.80 -6.96
N GLN A 169 -26.32 27.66 -7.22
CA GLN A 169 -25.54 28.38 -6.22
C GLN A 169 -26.07 29.81 -6.10
N PRO A 170 -26.68 30.20 -4.96
CA PRO A 170 -27.26 31.53 -4.80
C PRO A 170 -26.20 32.62 -4.60
N TYR A 171 -24.99 32.28 -4.13
CA TYR A 171 -23.87 33.20 -3.97
C TYR A 171 -22.56 32.63 -4.54
N SER A 172 -21.52 33.47 -4.62
CA SER A 172 -20.20 33.12 -5.18
C SER A 172 -19.21 32.51 -4.18
N ASN A 173 -19.69 32.18 -2.99
CA ASN A 173 -18.93 31.61 -1.88
C ASN A 173 -19.73 30.47 -1.25
N HIS A 174 -19.05 29.68 -0.43
CA HIS A 174 -19.47 28.41 0.17
C HIS A 174 -20.00 27.44 -0.88
N ASN A 175 -19.21 27.24 -1.93
CA ASN A 175 -19.57 26.33 -3.01
C ASN A 175 -19.20 24.87 -2.71
N GLY A 176 -18.48 24.59 -1.61
CA GLY A 176 -17.88 23.29 -1.33
C GLY A 176 -16.90 22.92 -2.46
N GLY A 177 -17.04 21.70 -2.97
CA GLY A 177 -16.36 21.30 -4.20
C GLY A 177 -15.53 20.03 -4.10
N TRP A 178 -15.31 19.51 -2.89
CA TRP A 178 -14.71 18.20 -2.70
C TRP A 178 -15.64 17.09 -3.21
N ILE A 179 -15.05 16.14 -3.94
CA ILE A 179 -15.68 14.90 -4.37
C ILE A 179 -14.68 13.76 -4.25
N GLU A 180 -15.14 12.59 -3.83
CA GLU A 180 -14.31 11.38 -3.72
C GLU A 180 -15.22 10.15 -3.69
N PHE A 181 -14.70 9.00 -4.14
CA PHE A 181 -15.39 7.74 -3.93
C PHE A 181 -15.09 7.23 -2.53
N GLY A 182 -16.14 6.94 -1.76
CA GLY A 182 -15.98 6.32 -0.46
C GLY A 182 -15.56 4.85 -0.58
N PRO A 183 -15.15 4.22 0.53
CA PRO A 183 -14.79 2.80 0.57
C PRO A 183 -15.96 1.87 0.20
N ASP A 184 -17.19 2.40 0.21
CA ASP A 184 -18.42 1.72 -0.22
C ASP A 184 -18.69 1.80 -1.74
N GLY A 185 -17.83 2.48 -2.51
CA GLY A 185 -17.92 2.60 -3.95
C GLY A 185 -18.88 3.68 -4.46
N TYR A 186 -19.47 4.49 -3.58
CA TYR A 186 -20.34 5.60 -3.98
C TYR A 186 -19.59 6.93 -4.06
N LEU A 187 -20.09 7.86 -4.87
CA LEU A 187 -19.50 9.19 -5.00
C LEU A 187 -20.05 10.12 -3.91
N TYR A 188 -19.17 10.63 -3.07
CA TYR A 188 -19.48 11.64 -2.06
C TYR A 188 -19.22 13.04 -2.61
N ILE A 189 -20.08 13.99 -2.24
CA ILE A 189 -20.02 15.36 -2.74
C ILE A 189 -20.26 16.33 -1.58
N SER A 190 -19.24 17.13 -1.24
CA SER A 190 -19.40 18.24 -0.31
C SER A 190 -20.03 19.44 -1.03
N ASN A 191 -21.24 19.83 -0.60
CA ASN A 191 -21.87 21.07 -0.98
C ASN A 191 -21.97 22.00 0.22
N GLY A 192 -21.29 23.14 0.15
CA GLY A 192 -21.48 24.21 1.13
C GLY A 192 -22.93 24.73 1.13
N ASP A 193 -23.27 25.56 2.12
CA ASP A 193 -24.59 26.14 2.28
C ASP A 193 -24.99 27.05 1.11
N GLY A 194 -24.05 27.38 0.22
CA GLY A 194 -24.22 28.20 -0.96
C GLY A 194 -24.05 29.69 -0.69
N GLY A 195 -23.50 30.08 0.46
CA GLY A 195 -22.91 31.39 0.72
C GLY A 195 -23.80 32.36 1.49
N SER A 196 -23.34 33.61 1.60
CA SER A 196 -23.83 34.62 2.55
C SER A 196 -23.56 34.28 4.02
N GLY A 197 -23.61 35.31 4.88
CA GLY A 197 -23.36 35.14 6.31
C GLY A 197 -24.54 34.51 7.03
N GLY A 198 -24.27 33.48 7.84
CA GLY A 198 -25.25 32.88 8.74
C GLY A 198 -26.39 32.15 8.05
N ASP A 199 -26.20 31.60 6.85
CA ASP A 199 -27.17 30.82 6.07
C ASP A 199 -28.62 31.36 6.13
N PRO A 200 -28.91 32.51 5.50
CA PRO A 200 -30.20 33.20 5.65
C PRO A 200 -31.40 32.37 5.16
N GLY A 201 -31.17 31.37 4.30
CA GLY A 201 -32.19 30.47 3.78
C GLY A 201 -32.45 29.22 4.63
N ASN A 202 -31.73 29.04 5.74
CA ASN A 202 -31.75 27.81 6.55
C ASN A 202 -31.53 26.55 5.69
N ARG A 203 -30.65 26.65 4.70
CA ARG A 203 -30.38 25.60 3.71
C ARG A 203 -29.67 24.42 4.35
N ALA A 204 -28.69 24.68 5.23
CA ALA A 204 -27.90 23.63 5.88
C ALA A 204 -28.76 22.70 6.75
N GLN A 205 -29.77 23.23 7.45
CA GLN A 205 -30.72 22.47 8.27
C GLN A 205 -31.96 21.99 7.50
N ASN A 206 -32.24 22.51 6.30
CA ASN A 206 -33.39 22.08 5.50
C ASN A 206 -33.06 20.85 4.65
N LEU A 207 -33.68 19.71 4.98
CA LEU A 207 -33.52 18.44 4.25
C LEU A 207 -34.20 18.42 2.87
N ASN A 208 -34.99 19.45 2.49
CA ASN A 208 -35.54 19.57 1.14
C ASN A 208 -34.61 20.35 0.19
N ASN A 209 -33.32 20.45 0.53
CA ASN A 209 -32.29 21.17 -0.24
C ASN A 209 -30.93 20.49 -0.06
N GLN A 210 -30.18 20.32 -1.16
CA GLN A 210 -28.86 19.71 -1.17
C GLN A 210 -27.69 20.67 -0.87
N LEU A 211 -27.95 21.93 -0.47
CA LEU A 211 -26.93 22.87 0.03
C LEU A 211 -26.68 22.69 1.54
N GLY A 212 -25.42 22.80 1.95
CA GLY A 212 -24.96 22.58 3.33
C GLY A 212 -25.09 21.12 3.73
N LYS A 213 -24.65 20.22 2.84
CA LYS A 213 -24.81 18.76 2.91
C LYS A 213 -23.54 18.06 2.43
N MET A 214 -23.28 16.91 3.03
CA MET A 214 -22.55 15.84 2.34
C MET A 214 -23.59 15.03 1.56
N LEU A 215 -23.40 14.89 0.25
CA LEU A 215 -24.21 14.00 -0.58
C LEU A 215 -23.48 12.68 -0.83
N ARG A 216 -24.25 11.63 -1.11
CA ARG A 216 -23.75 10.32 -1.51
C ARG A 216 -24.63 9.75 -2.61
N ILE A 217 -24.06 9.54 -3.80
CA ILE A 217 -24.81 9.10 -4.98
C ILE A 217 -24.16 7.88 -5.65
N ASP A 218 -24.99 7.05 -6.29
CA ASP A 218 -24.57 5.91 -7.09
C ASP A 218 -24.51 6.30 -8.56
N VAL A 219 -23.30 6.28 -9.13
CA VAL A 219 -23.02 6.65 -10.52
C VAL A 219 -22.82 5.45 -11.44
N SER A 220 -23.13 4.23 -10.99
CA SER A 220 -23.12 3.00 -11.81
C SER A 220 -24.13 3.06 -12.96
N SER A 221 -25.18 3.87 -12.82
CA SER A 221 -26.10 4.24 -13.89
C SER A 221 -26.27 5.75 -13.91
N LEU A 222 -26.27 6.37 -15.10
CA LEU A 222 -26.36 7.81 -15.23
C LEU A 222 -27.81 8.30 -15.42
N PRO A 223 -28.18 9.50 -14.93
CA PRO A 223 -27.29 10.50 -14.32
C PRO A 223 -26.75 10.08 -12.95
N TYR A 224 -27.56 9.48 -12.09
CA TYR A 224 -27.18 8.74 -10.87
C TYR A 224 -28.44 8.08 -10.29
N THR A 225 -28.26 7.22 -9.28
CA THR A 225 -29.33 6.78 -8.37
C THR A 225 -28.96 7.07 -6.92
N ASN A 226 -29.94 7.03 -6.01
CA ASN A 226 -29.70 7.20 -4.59
C ASN A 226 -29.48 5.82 -3.97
N PRO A 227 -28.35 5.57 -3.30
CA PRO A 227 -28.15 4.33 -2.56
C PRO A 227 -29.30 4.08 -1.59
N ALA A 228 -29.82 2.86 -1.55
CA ALA A 228 -30.92 2.49 -0.65
C ALA A 228 -30.55 2.61 0.84
N SER A 229 -29.25 2.64 1.14
CA SER A 229 -28.69 2.88 2.47
C SER A 229 -28.59 4.35 2.87
N ASN A 230 -28.93 5.31 1.98
CA ASN A 230 -28.94 6.71 2.37
C ASN A 230 -30.03 6.98 3.43
N PRO A 231 -29.72 7.75 4.49
CA PRO A 231 -30.56 7.90 5.68
C PRO A 231 -31.90 8.61 5.42
N PHE A 232 -31.96 9.44 4.37
CA PHE A 232 -33.16 10.21 4.02
C PHE A 232 -33.88 9.72 2.75
N GLY A 233 -33.36 8.66 2.11
CA GLY A 233 -33.91 8.12 0.87
C GLY A 233 -33.68 8.99 -0.37
N ASP A 234 -32.87 10.05 -0.26
CA ASP A 234 -32.44 10.94 -1.33
C ASP A 234 -30.90 11.03 -1.40
N GLU A 235 -30.32 12.04 -2.07
CA GLU A 235 -28.87 12.20 -2.18
C GLU A 235 -28.18 12.54 -0.85
N ILE A 236 -28.92 13.01 0.17
CA ILE A 236 -28.34 13.52 1.41
C ILE A 236 -27.79 12.37 2.24
N TRP A 237 -26.49 12.46 2.55
CA TRP A 237 -25.81 11.56 3.47
C TRP A 237 -25.76 12.14 4.88
N SER A 238 -25.31 13.38 5.02
CA SER A 238 -25.31 14.13 6.28
C SER A 238 -25.56 15.62 6.00
N TYR A 239 -25.91 16.37 7.03
CA TYR A 239 -26.38 17.75 6.88
C TYR A 239 -25.88 18.66 7.99
N GLY A 240 -26.15 19.96 7.87
CA GLY A 240 -25.69 20.93 8.84
C GLY A 240 -24.23 21.34 8.63
N ILE A 241 -23.76 21.33 7.38
CA ILE A 241 -22.41 21.76 6.97
C ILE A 241 -22.47 23.20 6.47
N ARG A 242 -21.44 24.01 6.76
CA ARG A 242 -21.30 25.37 6.23
C ARG A 242 -20.57 25.37 4.90
N ASN A 243 -19.33 24.93 4.86
CA ASN A 243 -18.45 24.87 3.71
C ASN A 243 -17.28 23.89 3.95
N ALA A 244 -17.58 22.60 4.12
CA ALA A 244 -16.57 21.54 4.15
C ALA A 244 -15.70 21.58 2.88
N TRP A 245 -14.49 22.15 3.01
CA TRP A 245 -13.64 22.53 1.88
C TRP A 245 -12.76 21.38 1.42
N ARG A 246 -11.91 20.84 2.31
CA ARG A 246 -11.21 19.57 2.09
C ARG A 246 -11.76 18.53 3.03
N CYS A 247 -12.20 17.43 2.44
CA CYS A 247 -12.49 16.20 3.16
C CYS A 247 -11.52 15.11 2.66
N SER A 248 -11.48 13.99 3.36
CA SER A 248 -10.75 12.80 2.93
C SER A 248 -11.36 11.57 3.60
N PHE A 249 -11.39 10.45 2.88
CA PHE A 249 -11.48 9.16 3.56
C PHE A 249 -10.08 8.74 4.01
N ASP A 250 -9.94 8.28 5.24
CA ASP A 250 -8.74 7.57 5.65
C ASP A 250 -8.71 6.22 4.91
N ARG A 251 -7.72 6.04 4.04
CA ARG A 251 -7.60 4.88 3.16
C ARG A 251 -7.51 3.54 3.90
N ASP A 252 -7.08 3.53 5.16
CA ASP A 252 -6.95 2.29 5.94
C ASP A 252 -8.23 1.95 6.70
N THR A 253 -8.89 2.95 7.29
CA THR A 253 -10.03 2.75 8.20
C THR A 253 -11.38 2.98 7.51
N GLY A 254 -11.40 3.77 6.44
CA GLY A 254 -12.60 4.25 5.77
C GLY A 254 -13.29 5.42 6.50
N ASP A 255 -12.69 5.97 7.55
CA ASP A 255 -13.26 7.08 8.31
C ASP A 255 -13.26 8.38 7.48
N LEU A 256 -14.34 9.16 7.56
CA LEU A 256 -14.47 10.43 6.85
C LEU A 256 -14.05 11.60 7.74
N TRP A 257 -13.12 12.40 7.25
CA TRP A 257 -12.61 13.61 7.89
C TRP A 257 -13.02 14.83 7.08
N MET A 258 -13.49 15.89 7.73
CA MET A 258 -13.95 17.10 7.05
C MET A 258 -13.42 18.36 7.74
N GLY A 259 -12.76 19.24 6.99
CA GLY A 259 -12.50 20.62 7.44
C GLY A 259 -13.62 21.53 7.02
N ASP A 260 -14.50 21.91 7.95
CA ASP A 260 -15.61 22.82 7.71
C ASP A 260 -15.25 24.26 8.07
N VAL A 261 -15.30 25.15 7.07
CA VAL A 261 -14.97 26.56 7.24
C VAL A 261 -16.09 27.25 7.99
N GLY A 262 -15.78 27.79 9.16
CA GLY A 262 -16.76 28.49 9.99
C GLY A 262 -17.02 29.94 9.56
N GLN A 263 -17.87 30.63 10.33
CA GLN A 263 -18.49 31.88 9.94
C GLN A 263 -17.68 33.13 10.26
N ASN A 264 -17.35 33.35 11.54
CA ASN A 264 -16.68 34.56 12.02
C ASN A 264 -15.73 34.30 13.20
N ALA A 265 -15.84 33.15 13.88
CA ALA A 265 -15.29 32.95 15.20
C ALA A 265 -14.54 31.63 15.33
N TRP A 266 -15.05 30.55 14.74
CA TRP A 266 -14.53 29.20 14.94
C TRP A 266 -14.32 28.49 13.61
N GLU A 267 -13.38 27.57 13.61
CA GLU A 267 -13.04 26.66 12.51
C GLU A 267 -13.06 25.24 13.06
N GLU A 268 -13.47 24.25 12.27
CA GLU A 268 -13.78 22.93 12.82
C GLU A 268 -13.30 21.75 11.95
N ILE A 269 -12.92 20.66 12.61
CA ILE A 269 -12.72 19.34 12.02
C ILE A 269 -13.83 18.41 12.51
N ASP A 270 -14.67 17.98 11.58
CA ASP A 270 -15.67 16.94 11.81
C ASP A 270 -15.12 15.56 11.44
N PHE A 271 -15.61 14.55 12.14
CA PHE A 271 -15.21 13.15 11.96
C PHE A 271 -16.45 12.27 11.93
N GLN A 272 -16.54 11.41 10.92
CA GLN A 272 -17.56 10.38 10.81
C GLN A 272 -16.88 9.00 10.71
N PRO A 273 -17.14 8.07 11.64
CA PRO A 273 -16.56 6.74 11.58
C PRO A 273 -17.08 5.97 10.36
N ALA A 274 -16.26 5.11 9.77
CA ALA A 274 -16.55 4.34 8.56
C ALA A 274 -17.83 3.49 8.64
N ASN A 275 -18.19 3.06 9.86
CA ASN A 275 -19.37 2.25 10.13
C ASN A 275 -20.64 3.07 10.39
N SER A 276 -20.58 4.40 10.25
CA SER A 276 -21.74 5.25 10.42
C SER A 276 -22.84 4.92 9.40
N PRO A 277 -24.12 4.92 9.81
CA PRO A 277 -25.25 4.80 8.90
C PRO A 277 -25.58 6.11 8.14
N GLY A 278 -24.81 7.18 8.35
CA GLY A 278 -25.13 8.52 7.90
C GLY A 278 -26.23 9.18 8.73
N GLY A 279 -26.56 10.42 8.37
CA GLY A 279 -27.66 11.19 8.95
C GLY A 279 -27.22 12.18 10.04
N GLU A 280 -25.92 12.29 10.28
CA GLU A 280 -25.34 13.28 11.19
C GLU A 280 -25.80 14.69 10.84
N ASN A 281 -26.06 15.46 11.89
CA ASN A 281 -26.31 16.90 11.81
C ASN A 281 -25.12 17.62 12.41
N TRP A 282 -24.24 18.18 11.59
CA TRP A 282 -23.03 18.90 12.01
C TRP A 282 -23.32 20.29 12.61
N GLY A 283 -24.59 20.64 12.76
CA GLY A 283 -25.02 21.76 13.60
C GLY A 283 -25.08 23.12 12.90
N TRP A 284 -24.39 23.38 11.79
CA TRP A 284 -24.55 24.63 11.04
C TRP A 284 -25.98 24.74 10.50
N ARG A 285 -26.72 25.82 10.68
CA ARG A 285 -26.36 27.19 11.09
C ARG A 285 -26.58 27.52 12.58
N CYS A 286 -26.89 26.52 13.37
CA CYS A 286 -27.24 26.68 14.77
C CYS A 286 -25.99 26.91 15.62
N TYR A 287 -24.93 26.18 15.30
CA TYR A 287 -23.62 26.21 15.94
C TYR A 287 -22.53 26.50 14.90
N GLU A 288 -21.41 27.02 15.37
CA GLU A 288 -20.18 27.25 14.62
C GLU A 288 -19.06 26.69 15.51
N GLY A 289 -18.48 25.54 15.16
CA GLY A 289 -17.85 24.70 16.17
C GLY A 289 -18.90 24.08 17.09
N ASP A 290 -18.52 23.84 18.35
CA ASP A 290 -19.45 23.49 19.43
C ASP A 290 -20.16 24.72 20.05
N ASN A 291 -19.92 25.91 19.48
CA ASN A 291 -20.34 27.18 20.04
C ASN A 291 -21.65 27.67 19.40
N SER A 292 -22.58 28.18 20.23
CA SER A 292 -23.86 28.70 19.72
C SER A 292 -23.66 29.91 18.80
N TYR A 293 -24.20 29.83 17.58
CA TYR A 293 -24.23 30.94 16.62
C TYR A 293 -25.62 31.57 16.52
N ASN A 294 -26.60 30.83 16.00
CA ASN A 294 -28.00 31.25 15.91
C ASN A 294 -28.95 30.07 16.09
N THR A 295 -29.26 29.77 17.36
CA THR A 295 -30.09 28.62 17.75
C THR A 295 -31.60 28.86 17.60
N SER A 296 -32.01 30.01 17.04
CA SER A 296 -33.43 30.31 16.83
C SER A 296 -34.04 29.37 15.78
N GLY A 297 -34.98 28.52 16.21
CA GLY A 297 -35.65 27.56 15.34
C GLY A 297 -34.85 26.29 15.07
N CYS A 298 -33.79 26.06 15.84
CA CYS A 298 -32.97 24.86 15.79
C CYS A 298 -33.50 23.78 16.74
N ASP A 299 -33.25 22.52 16.37
CA ASP A 299 -33.45 21.40 17.27
C ASP A 299 -32.46 21.43 18.44
N SER A 300 -32.63 20.51 19.38
CA SER A 300 -31.74 20.39 20.54
C SER A 300 -30.30 20.11 20.10
N ALA A 301 -29.31 20.71 20.79
CA ALA A 301 -27.90 20.35 20.60
C ALA A 301 -27.64 18.84 20.71
N ALA A 302 -28.45 18.11 21.50
CA ALA A 302 -28.32 16.67 21.67
C ALA A 302 -28.70 15.84 20.42
N THR A 303 -29.22 16.47 19.37
CA THR A 303 -29.49 15.83 18.06
C THR A 303 -28.43 16.16 17.02
N MET A 304 -27.34 16.81 17.43
CA MET A 304 -26.26 17.25 16.57
C MET A 304 -24.99 16.49 16.93
N GLU A 305 -24.12 16.33 15.95
CA GLU A 305 -22.77 15.84 16.12
C GLU A 305 -21.83 17.05 16.09
N PHE A 306 -20.96 17.17 17.08
CA PHE A 306 -20.03 18.30 17.20
C PHE A 306 -18.63 17.90 16.75
N PRO A 307 -17.81 18.86 16.31
CA PRO A 307 -16.49 18.57 15.80
C PRO A 307 -15.58 17.94 16.87
N ILE A 308 -14.66 17.09 16.42
CA ILE A 308 -13.63 16.51 17.28
C ILE A 308 -12.51 17.50 17.60
N TRP A 309 -12.41 18.59 16.83
CA TRP A 309 -11.45 19.66 17.03
C TRP A 309 -11.98 20.99 16.52
N GLU A 310 -11.74 22.06 17.27
CA GLU A 310 -12.06 23.43 16.85
C GLU A 310 -10.95 24.43 17.24
N TYR A 311 -10.87 25.55 16.54
CA TYR A 311 -10.04 26.68 16.97
C TYR A 311 -10.64 28.03 16.56
N SER A 312 -10.34 29.06 17.35
CA SER A 312 -10.87 30.41 17.09
C SER A 312 -10.10 31.15 16.00
N HIS A 313 -10.75 32.07 15.28
CA HIS A 313 -10.14 33.02 14.33
C HIS A 313 -9.08 33.96 14.97
N GLY A 314 -9.00 34.00 16.30
CA GLY A 314 -7.99 34.78 17.02
C GLY A 314 -6.54 34.30 16.83
N GLY A 315 -5.60 35.04 17.43
CA GLY A 315 -4.17 34.73 17.41
C GLY A 315 -3.32 35.69 16.59
N SER A 316 -2.02 35.40 16.53
CA SER A 316 -1.07 36.07 15.65
C SER A 316 -0.12 34.99 15.09
N PRO A 317 -0.18 34.69 13.77
CA PRO A 317 -1.04 35.30 12.75
C PRO A 317 -2.55 35.03 12.93
N PHE A 318 -3.38 35.87 12.31
CA PHE A 318 -4.85 35.75 12.31
C PHE A 318 -5.28 34.55 11.47
N ARG A 319 -6.23 33.77 11.98
CA ARG A 319 -6.76 32.55 11.36
C ARG A 319 -8.18 32.82 10.86
N CYS A 320 -8.59 32.24 9.74
CA CYS A 320 -9.91 32.54 9.19
C CYS A 320 -10.52 31.55 8.22
N SER A 321 -9.85 30.42 7.97
CA SER A 321 -10.38 29.39 7.08
C SER A 321 -9.58 28.13 7.25
N ILE A 322 -10.18 27.12 7.89
CA ILE A 322 -9.61 25.79 7.90
C ILE A 322 -9.56 25.23 6.49
N THR A 323 -8.43 24.62 6.17
CA THR A 323 -8.28 23.93 4.89
C THR A 323 -8.86 22.52 4.98
N GLY A 324 -8.78 21.86 6.15
CA GLY A 324 -8.88 20.40 6.28
C GLY A 324 -7.58 19.71 5.83
N GLY A 325 -7.59 18.39 5.74
CA GLY A 325 -6.47 17.62 5.20
C GLY A 325 -6.66 16.10 5.26
N TYR A 326 -5.59 15.34 5.50
CA TYR A 326 -5.51 13.88 5.30
C TYR A 326 -4.82 13.20 6.48
N VAL A 327 -5.17 11.93 6.72
CA VAL A 327 -4.41 11.03 7.60
C VAL A 327 -3.20 10.51 6.82
N TYR A 328 -1.99 10.64 7.39
CA TYR A 328 -0.78 10.11 6.79
C TYR A 328 -0.79 8.56 6.85
N ARG A 329 -0.71 7.94 5.66
CA ARG A 329 -0.66 6.48 5.44
C ARG A 329 0.47 6.09 4.48
N GLY A 330 1.49 6.95 4.40
CA GLY A 330 2.68 6.72 3.59
C GLY A 330 3.69 5.81 4.28
N ASN A 331 4.61 5.25 3.49
CA ASN A 331 5.64 4.34 3.98
C ASN A 331 6.98 5.04 4.24
N ALA A 332 7.20 6.24 3.70
CA ALA A 332 8.47 6.95 3.85
C ALA A 332 8.72 7.44 5.28
N ILE A 333 7.64 7.68 6.06
CA ILE A 333 7.68 8.21 7.42
C ILE A 333 6.77 7.40 8.34
N PRO A 334 7.09 6.12 8.66
CA PRO A 334 6.18 5.23 9.41
C PRO A 334 5.76 5.77 10.78
N SER A 335 6.57 6.62 11.42
CA SER A 335 6.22 7.28 12.69
C SER A 335 5.01 8.20 12.60
N LEU A 336 4.57 8.57 11.40
CA LEU A 336 3.38 9.39 11.16
C LEU A 336 2.12 8.56 10.86
N ASP A 337 2.20 7.23 10.75
CA ASP A 337 1.01 6.41 10.48
C ASP A 337 -0.14 6.74 11.44
N GLY A 338 -1.31 7.04 10.87
CA GLY A 338 -2.51 7.44 11.61
C GLY A 338 -2.53 8.90 12.11
N THR A 339 -1.61 9.74 11.63
CA THR A 339 -1.55 11.17 12.01
C THR A 339 -2.31 12.03 11.00
N TYR A 340 -3.34 12.75 11.45
CA TYR A 340 -4.10 13.68 10.63
C TYR A 340 -3.40 15.04 10.53
N PHE A 341 -3.16 15.52 9.31
CA PHE A 341 -2.60 16.84 9.01
C PHE A 341 -3.67 17.78 8.48
N PHE A 342 -3.63 19.04 8.92
CA PHE A 342 -4.53 20.09 8.48
C PHE A 342 -3.87 21.47 8.60
N ALA A 343 -4.47 22.48 7.98
CA ALA A 343 -3.95 23.83 7.98
C ALA A 343 -5.05 24.89 8.06
N ASP A 344 -4.62 26.14 8.25
CA ASP A 344 -5.45 27.32 8.05
C ASP A 344 -4.89 28.15 6.88
N TYR A 345 -5.77 28.50 5.94
CA TYR A 345 -5.44 29.21 4.70
C TYR A 345 -4.91 30.63 4.96
N CYS A 346 -5.35 31.30 6.02
CA CYS A 346 -5.07 32.72 6.26
C CYS A 346 -3.76 32.94 7.01
N SER A 347 -3.50 32.09 8.00
CA SER A 347 -2.35 32.11 8.89
C SER A 347 -1.16 31.32 8.35
N ASN A 348 -1.41 30.40 7.41
CA ASN A 348 -0.47 29.38 6.93
C ASN A 348 0.01 28.42 8.02
N ASN A 349 -0.68 28.39 9.17
CA ASN A 349 -0.33 27.42 10.20
C ASN A 349 -0.67 26.01 9.72
N ILE A 350 0.21 25.07 10.03
CA ILE A 350 0.03 23.65 9.77
C ILE A 350 0.08 22.92 11.11
N TRP A 351 -0.90 22.05 11.34
CA TRP A 351 -0.99 21.24 12.53
C TRP A 351 -1.16 19.78 12.20
N SER A 352 -0.88 18.95 13.19
CA SER A 352 -1.19 17.53 13.15
C SER A 352 -1.70 17.03 14.48
N PHE A 353 -2.52 15.99 14.49
CA PHE A 353 -2.84 15.21 15.69
C PHE A 353 -3.17 13.76 15.35
N ARG A 354 -3.26 12.89 16.36
CA ARG A 354 -3.84 11.54 16.25
C ARG A 354 -5.22 11.51 16.93
N TYR A 355 -6.11 10.66 16.44
CA TYR A 355 -7.43 10.45 17.03
C TYR A 355 -7.68 8.95 17.19
N ASP A 356 -8.09 8.51 18.39
CA ASP A 356 -8.34 7.10 18.70
C ASP A 356 -9.82 6.71 18.62
N GLY A 357 -10.66 7.57 18.02
CA GLY A 357 -12.12 7.43 18.03
C GLY A 357 -12.80 8.06 19.26
N SER A 358 -12.03 8.65 20.18
CA SER A 358 -12.58 9.35 21.35
C SER A 358 -11.77 10.56 21.80
N ASN A 359 -10.45 10.55 21.62
CA ASN A 359 -9.54 11.57 22.13
C ASN A 359 -8.57 12.02 21.04
N VAL A 360 -8.39 13.33 20.95
CA VAL A 360 -7.29 13.93 20.20
C VAL A 360 -6.02 13.90 21.05
N THR A 361 -4.95 13.32 20.51
CA THR A 361 -3.63 13.23 21.14
C THR A 361 -2.53 13.72 20.19
N GLU A 362 -1.34 13.97 20.72
CA GLU A 362 -0.16 14.35 19.91
C GLU A 362 -0.36 15.61 19.04
N TYR A 363 -1.25 16.51 19.47
CA TYR A 363 -1.44 17.80 18.82
C TYR A 363 -0.12 18.56 18.75
N THR A 364 0.29 18.91 17.52
CA THR A 364 1.58 19.52 17.25
C THR A 364 1.41 20.65 16.23
N ASP A 365 2.03 21.81 16.50
CA ASP A 365 2.23 22.85 15.48
C ASP A 365 3.46 22.49 14.64
N ARG A 366 3.19 22.17 13.38
CA ARG A 366 4.17 21.69 12.38
C ARG A 366 4.68 22.83 11.50
N THR A 367 4.20 24.06 11.69
CA THR A 367 4.44 25.17 10.75
C THR A 367 5.93 25.44 10.53
N SER A 368 6.72 25.48 11.60
CA SER A 368 8.16 25.78 11.49
C SER A 368 8.96 24.58 10.97
N GLU A 369 8.60 23.38 11.43
CA GLU A 369 9.22 22.11 11.03
C GLU A 369 9.03 21.85 9.53
N LEU A 370 7.86 22.14 8.98
CA LEU A 370 7.54 21.93 7.56
C LEU A 370 8.00 23.06 6.63
N SER A 371 8.94 23.90 7.07
CA SER A 371 9.53 24.93 6.19
C SER A 371 10.18 24.29 4.97
N PRO A 372 9.86 24.72 3.74
CA PRO A 372 10.35 24.05 2.55
C PRO A 372 11.83 24.33 2.26
N ASP A 373 12.49 23.37 1.61
CA ASP A 373 13.84 23.49 1.08
C ASP A 373 14.01 24.66 0.08
N ALA A 374 12.94 25.04 -0.62
CA ALA A 374 12.89 26.17 -1.53
C ALA A 374 11.47 26.73 -1.66
N GLY A 375 11.35 28.03 -1.93
CA GLY A 375 10.05 28.70 -1.99
C GLY A 375 9.50 28.99 -0.60
N SER A 376 8.18 29.16 -0.50
CA SER A 376 7.51 29.39 0.79
C SER A 376 6.10 28.83 0.71
N ILE A 377 5.71 28.01 1.68
CA ILE A 377 4.33 27.54 1.80
C ILE A 377 3.47 28.71 2.30
N GLY A 378 2.47 29.09 1.51
CA GLY A 378 1.43 30.03 1.92
C GLY A 378 0.09 29.67 1.29
N ALA A 379 -0.97 30.39 1.66
CA ALA A 379 -2.31 30.26 1.09
C ALA A 379 -2.72 28.79 0.86
N ILE A 380 -2.55 27.96 1.89
CA ILE A 380 -2.64 26.49 1.79
C ILE A 380 -4.07 26.12 1.40
N SER A 381 -4.25 25.75 0.13
CA SER A 381 -5.56 25.50 -0.46
C SER A 381 -6.03 24.07 -0.28
N SER A 382 -5.11 23.13 -0.04
CA SER A 382 -5.43 21.72 0.13
C SER A 382 -4.24 20.96 0.68
N PHE A 383 -4.52 19.80 1.26
CA PHE A 383 -3.59 18.67 1.25
C PHE A 383 -4.01 17.68 0.15
N GLY A 384 -3.18 16.69 -0.12
CA GLY A 384 -3.47 15.59 -1.01
C GLY A 384 -2.48 14.46 -0.79
N GLU A 385 -2.72 13.34 -1.43
CA GLU A 385 -1.87 12.15 -1.31
C GLU A 385 -1.54 11.56 -2.68
N ASP A 386 -0.43 10.84 -2.76
CA ASP A 386 -0.09 10.02 -3.93
C ASP A 386 -0.57 8.57 -3.78
N TYR A 387 -0.29 7.77 -4.81
CA TYR A 387 -0.58 6.33 -4.84
C TYR A 387 -0.07 5.59 -3.60
N TYR A 388 1.07 6.00 -3.03
CA TYR A 388 1.71 5.35 -1.88
C TYR A 388 1.27 5.92 -0.53
N GLY A 389 0.45 6.97 -0.50
CA GLY A 389 -0.03 7.59 0.75
C GLY A 389 0.90 8.67 1.29
N GLU A 390 1.89 9.08 0.51
CA GLU A 390 2.71 10.22 0.88
C GLU A 390 1.92 11.52 0.72
N LEU A 391 2.08 12.43 1.68
CA LEU A 391 1.28 13.66 1.72
C LEU A 391 1.93 14.82 0.97
N TYR A 392 1.06 15.65 0.40
CA TYR A 392 1.39 16.84 -0.36
C TYR A 392 0.59 18.04 0.14
N ILE A 393 1.22 19.21 0.09
CA ILE A 393 0.61 20.50 0.44
C ILE A 393 0.44 21.29 -0.85
N CYS A 394 -0.79 21.71 -1.13
CA CYS A 394 -1.13 22.59 -2.25
C CYS A 394 -1.09 24.05 -1.80
N ASP A 395 -0.29 24.86 -2.47
CA ASP A 395 -0.23 26.31 -2.27
C ASP A 395 -0.93 27.02 -3.43
N LEU A 396 -1.98 27.79 -3.13
CA LEU A 396 -2.76 28.53 -4.12
C LEU A 396 -1.91 29.51 -4.98
N ASN A 397 -0.70 29.85 -4.53
CA ASN A 397 0.26 30.69 -5.25
C ASN A 397 0.97 29.97 -6.40
N GLY A 398 0.75 28.67 -6.60
CA GLY A 398 1.20 27.94 -7.79
C GLY A 398 2.27 26.88 -7.54
N GLU A 399 2.39 26.41 -6.30
CA GLU A 399 3.39 25.43 -5.88
C GLU A 399 2.73 24.22 -5.19
N VAL A 400 3.38 23.06 -5.27
CA VAL A 400 3.03 21.86 -4.50
C VAL A 400 4.27 21.35 -3.80
N PHE A 401 4.15 21.06 -2.52
CA PHE A 401 5.24 20.60 -1.66
C PHE A 401 4.97 19.17 -1.19
N LYS A 402 5.99 18.32 -1.16
CA LYS A 402 5.90 16.97 -0.61
C LYS A 402 6.37 16.98 0.84
N LEU A 403 5.61 16.35 1.73
CA LEU A 403 6.04 16.04 3.09
C LEU A 403 7.13 14.95 3.03
N ILE A 404 8.28 15.21 3.66
CA ILE A 404 9.42 14.31 3.68
C ILE A 404 9.99 14.22 5.10
N PRO A 405 10.73 13.15 5.45
CA PRO A 405 11.55 13.18 6.65
C PRO A 405 12.70 14.20 6.46
N ASP A 406 13.06 14.93 7.52
CA ASP A 406 14.14 15.94 7.50
C ASP A 406 15.52 15.33 7.23
N SER A 407 15.65 14.03 7.49
CA SER A 407 16.78 13.20 7.04
C SER A 407 16.26 12.05 6.18
N PRO A 408 16.93 11.70 5.08
CA PRO A 408 16.51 10.59 4.24
C PRO A 408 16.39 9.30 5.06
N THR A 409 15.33 8.54 4.80
CA THR A 409 15.04 7.24 5.41
C THR A 409 15.31 6.13 4.40
N GLY A 410 15.50 4.91 4.90
CA GLY A 410 15.73 3.72 4.10
C GLY A 410 15.65 2.44 4.94
N ALA A 411 15.74 1.30 4.28
CA ALA A 411 15.65 0.00 4.91
C ALA A 411 16.77 -0.20 5.94
N CYS A 412 16.37 -0.58 7.15
CA CYS A 412 17.25 -0.97 8.24
C CYS A 412 16.91 -2.40 8.66
N CYS A 413 17.88 -3.30 8.51
CA CYS A 413 17.73 -4.68 8.94
C CYS A 413 18.20 -4.85 10.38
N PHE A 414 17.32 -5.35 11.23
CA PHE A 414 17.61 -5.66 12.62
C PHE A 414 16.81 -6.90 13.06
N ASN A 415 17.50 -7.95 13.55
CA ASN A 415 16.89 -9.22 13.95
C ASN A 415 15.93 -9.80 12.90
N GLU A 416 16.39 -9.92 11.64
CA GLU A 416 15.59 -10.44 10.51
C GLU A 416 14.34 -9.61 10.17
N GLN A 417 14.10 -8.50 10.87
CA GLN A 417 13.06 -7.55 10.54
C GLN A 417 13.64 -6.39 9.75
N CYS A 418 12.91 -6.02 8.71
CA CYS A 418 13.12 -4.76 8.03
C CYS A 418 12.27 -3.67 8.72
N ILE A 419 12.88 -2.52 9.01
CA ILE A 419 12.18 -1.27 9.35
C ILE A 419 12.69 -0.09 8.53
N THR A 420 11.81 0.81 8.09
CA THR A 420 12.22 2.07 7.46
C THR A 420 12.64 3.06 8.55
N SER A 421 13.89 3.52 8.52
CA SER A 421 14.41 4.50 9.49
C SER A 421 15.52 5.36 8.87
N THR A 422 16.00 6.37 9.57
CA THR A 422 17.22 7.10 9.17
C THR A 422 18.46 6.25 9.45
N ALA A 423 19.57 6.53 8.75
CA ALA A 423 20.86 5.88 9.04
C ALA A 423 21.28 5.99 10.52
N ALA A 424 20.98 7.13 11.17
CA ALA A 424 21.27 7.36 12.58
C ALA A 424 20.40 6.50 13.51
N GLN A 425 19.09 6.43 13.26
CA GLN A 425 18.17 5.56 14.01
C GLN A 425 18.56 4.09 13.85
N CYS A 426 18.87 3.65 12.63
CA CYS A 426 19.32 2.29 12.37
C CYS A 426 20.61 1.93 13.13
N SER A 427 21.59 2.84 13.11
CA SER A 427 22.84 2.67 13.85
C SER A 427 22.60 2.60 15.37
N ALA A 428 21.65 3.37 15.90
CA ALA A 428 21.37 3.43 17.33
C ALA A 428 20.79 2.13 17.88
N VAL A 429 20.07 1.36 17.05
CA VAL A 429 19.54 0.04 17.40
C VAL A 429 20.50 -1.10 17.05
N GLY A 430 21.65 -0.80 16.45
CA GLY A 430 22.61 -1.80 15.98
C GLY A 430 22.19 -2.52 14.70
N GLY A 431 21.25 -1.96 13.95
CA GLY A 431 20.80 -2.48 12.66
C GLY A 431 21.76 -2.15 11.51
N LYS A 432 21.61 -2.87 10.40
CA LYS A 432 22.33 -2.64 9.15
C LYS A 432 21.48 -1.75 8.23
N TYR A 433 21.91 -0.52 8.04
CA TYR A 433 21.25 0.41 7.11
C TYR A 433 21.67 0.08 5.68
N LEU A 434 20.69 -0.11 4.79
CA LEU A 434 20.92 -0.55 3.42
C LEU A 434 21.08 0.62 2.43
N GLY A 435 20.79 1.84 2.86
CA GLY A 435 20.93 3.06 2.06
C GLY A 435 19.65 3.88 2.01
N ASP A 436 19.78 5.14 1.62
CA ASP A 436 18.65 6.05 1.51
C ASP A 436 17.68 5.61 0.41
N ALA A 437 16.39 5.78 0.65
CA ALA A 437 15.28 5.40 -0.23
C ALA A 437 15.26 3.92 -0.66
N VAL A 438 16.02 3.05 0.01
CA VAL A 438 15.87 1.59 -0.12
C VAL A 438 14.57 1.21 0.58
N PRO A 439 13.54 0.70 -0.14
CA PRO A 439 12.28 0.32 0.46
C PRO A 439 12.47 -0.90 1.35
N CYS A 440 11.60 -1.00 2.35
CA CYS A 440 11.63 -2.07 3.30
C CYS A 440 10.72 -3.21 2.81
N ASP A 441 11.34 -4.29 2.36
CA ASP A 441 10.67 -5.51 1.89
C ASP A 441 10.92 -6.65 2.88
N SER A 442 10.02 -7.64 2.97
CA SER A 442 10.16 -8.76 3.93
C SER A 442 11.46 -9.54 3.70
N ASP A 443 11.91 -9.61 2.45
CA ASP A 443 12.97 -10.53 2.05
C ASP A 443 14.37 -9.88 2.13
N ILE A 444 14.43 -8.54 2.15
CA ILE A 444 15.70 -7.79 2.13
C ILE A 444 16.54 -7.95 3.41
N CYS A 445 15.91 -8.44 4.48
CA CYS A 445 16.54 -8.66 5.78
C CYS A 445 16.63 -10.13 6.19
N LEU A 446 16.16 -11.05 5.34
CA LEU A 446 16.36 -12.48 5.56
C LEU A 446 17.83 -12.83 5.32
N THR A 447 18.33 -13.83 6.05
CA THR A 447 19.67 -14.38 5.80
C THR A 447 19.49 -15.62 4.93
N PRO A 448 19.94 -15.60 3.67
CA PRO A 448 19.75 -16.76 2.80
C PRO A 448 20.52 -17.99 3.33
N PRO A 449 20.07 -19.22 3.02
CA PRO A 449 20.77 -20.45 3.39
C PRO A 449 22.19 -20.47 2.79
N GLU A 450 23.11 -21.25 3.38
CA GLU A 450 24.52 -21.27 2.92
C GLU A 450 24.66 -21.69 1.45
N ASN A 451 23.72 -22.50 0.94
CA ASN A 451 23.71 -23.01 -0.42
C ASN A 451 22.73 -22.27 -1.36
N ASP A 452 22.42 -21.01 -1.07
CA ASP A 452 21.56 -20.15 -1.90
C ASP A 452 22.16 -19.86 -3.29
N GLU A 453 23.49 -19.95 -3.42
CA GLU A 453 24.19 -19.71 -4.67
C GLU A 453 24.93 -20.96 -5.14
N CYS A 454 25.04 -21.13 -6.46
CA CYS A 454 25.71 -22.30 -7.05
C CYS A 454 27.17 -22.46 -6.57
N ALA A 455 27.88 -21.35 -6.35
CA ALA A 455 29.25 -21.37 -5.87
C ALA A 455 29.40 -21.97 -4.47
N SER A 456 28.32 -21.99 -3.68
CA SER A 456 28.25 -22.56 -2.34
C SER A 456 27.32 -23.78 -2.27
N ALA A 457 27.05 -24.42 -3.42
CA ALA A 457 26.21 -25.61 -3.51
C ALA A 457 26.60 -26.68 -2.49
N SER A 458 25.63 -27.14 -1.70
CA SER A 458 25.86 -28.22 -0.73
C SER A 458 26.07 -29.55 -1.44
N VAL A 459 27.01 -30.37 -0.95
CA VAL A 459 27.32 -31.65 -1.57
C VAL A 459 26.23 -32.68 -1.25
N ALA A 460 25.58 -33.20 -2.29
CA ALA A 460 24.68 -34.35 -2.23
C ALA A 460 25.46 -35.66 -2.45
N GLY A 461 24.99 -36.74 -1.85
CA GLY A 461 25.49 -38.09 -2.08
C GLY A 461 24.50 -38.95 -2.88
N GLU A 462 24.91 -40.16 -3.24
CA GLU A 462 23.94 -41.17 -3.67
C GLU A 462 22.98 -41.52 -2.52
N GLY A 463 21.71 -41.69 -2.85
CA GLY A 463 20.60 -41.80 -1.93
C GLY A 463 19.90 -40.45 -1.67
N PRO A 464 19.08 -40.38 -0.60
CA PRO A 464 18.31 -39.20 -0.28
C PRO A 464 19.15 -38.09 0.38
N THR A 465 19.07 -36.87 -0.16
CA THR A 465 19.63 -35.63 0.40
C THR A 465 18.48 -34.68 0.72
N SER A 466 18.29 -34.36 2.01
CA SER A 466 17.29 -33.38 2.44
C SER A 466 17.75 -31.95 2.16
N TYR A 467 16.80 -31.09 1.87
CA TYR A 467 17.04 -29.67 1.67
C TYR A 467 15.90 -28.81 2.22
N ASP A 468 16.18 -27.52 2.38
CA ASP A 468 15.25 -26.50 2.85
C ASP A 468 15.43 -25.25 2.00
N THR A 469 14.35 -24.77 1.38
CA THR A 469 14.32 -23.51 0.61
C THR A 469 13.75 -22.35 1.43
N GLU A 470 13.42 -22.54 2.71
CA GLU A 470 12.95 -21.46 3.58
C GLU A 470 14.05 -20.39 3.70
N ASN A 471 13.67 -19.13 3.45
CA ASN A 471 14.56 -17.95 3.36
C ASN A 471 15.54 -17.95 2.18
N ALA A 472 15.44 -18.90 1.24
CA ALA A 472 16.18 -18.83 0.00
C ALA A 472 15.79 -17.59 -0.80
N THR A 473 16.74 -17.01 -1.52
CA THR A 473 16.48 -15.88 -2.42
C THR A 473 16.59 -16.31 -3.87
N GLU A 474 16.09 -15.48 -4.79
CA GLU A 474 16.24 -15.74 -6.21
C GLU A 474 17.70 -15.53 -6.63
N SER A 475 18.34 -16.58 -7.14
CA SER A 475 19.69 -16.46 -7.71
C SER A 475 19.67 -15.55 -8.94
N SER A 476 20.74 -14.77 -9.14
CA SER A 476 20.85 -13.76 -10.22
C SER A 476 20.95 -14.28 -11.68
N TYR A 477 20.57 -15.54 -11.94
CA TYR A 477 20.70 -16.20 -13.23
C TYR A 477 19.39 -16.17 -14.03
N SER A 478 19.41 -15.60 -15.25
CA SER A 478 18.28 -15.75 -16.18
C SER A 478 18.33 -17.11 -16.86
N ASP A 479 17.27 -17.90 -16.71
CA ASP A 479 17.17 -19.23 -17.33
C ASP A 479 15.83 -19.42 -18.06
N THR A 480 15.77 -20.43 -18.92
CA THR A 480 14.53 -20.95 -19.54
C THR A 480 13.60 -21.63 -18.55
N CYS A 481 14.12 -21.99 -17.38
CA CYS A 481 13.39 -22.60 -16.29
C CYS A 481 13.07 -21.53 -15.26
N ALA A 482 11.79 -21.39 -14.92
CA ALA A 482 11.35 -20.40 -13.96
C ALA A 482 11.64 -20.92 -12.55
N PHE A 483 12.61 -20.28 -11.89
CA PHE A 483 12.91 -20.48 -10.49
C PHE A 483 12.82 -19.11 -9.81
N GLY A 484 11.96 -18.99 -8.80
CA GLY A 484 11.99 -17.92 -7.81
C GLY A 484 13.05 -18.25 -6.75
N ASN A 485 12.66 -18.25 -5.47
CA ASN A 485 13.53 -18.60 -4.35
C ASN A 485 14.13 -20.01 -4.51
N ASP A 486 15.47 -20.11 -4.54
CA ASP A 486 16.14 -21.33 -4.95
C ASP A 486 17.43 -21.64 -4.17
N ILE A 487 17.79 -22.93 -4.14
CA ILE A 487 19.03 -23.41 -3.54
C ILE A 487 19.78 -24.32 -4.51
N TRP A 488 21.05 -24.58 -4.16
CA TRP A 488 21.96 -25.37 -4.96
C TRP A 488 22.50 -26.59 -4.23
N LEU A 489 22.52 -27.72 -4.92
CA LEU A 489 23.21 -28.94 -4.55
C LEU A 489 24.23 -29.33 -5.62
N SER A 490 25.29 -30.03 -5.25
CA SER A 490 26.28 -30.57 -6.19
C SER A 490 26.49 -32.07 -5.97
N PHE A 491 26.75 -32.81 -7.04
CA PHE A 491 27.00 -34.25 -7.00
C PHE A 491 28.11 -34.62 -7.96
N THR A 492 29.01 -35.50 -7.51
CA THR A 492 30.11 -36.04 -8.32
C THR A 492 30.01 -37.57 -8.27
N PRO A 493 29.70 -38.24 -9.40
CA PRO A 493 29.57 -39.69 -9.44
C PRO A 493 30.95 -40.35 -9.30
N LEU A 494 30.96 -41.55 -8.73
CA LEU A 494 32.16 -42.35 -8.52
C LEU A 494 32.51 -43.25 -9.72
N TYR A 495 31.60 -43.37 -10.70
CA TYR A 495 31.73 -44.23 -11.88
C TYR A 495 30.98 -43.59 -13.06
N ASP A 496 31.31 -43.99 -14.29
CA ASP A 496 30.47 -43.71 -15.46
C ASP A 496 29.15 -44.49 -15.36
N GLY A 497 28.05 -43.93 -15.86
CA GLY A 497 26.77 -44.62 -15.87
C GLY A 497 25.54 -43.74 -16.06
N THR A 498 24.37 -44.27 -15.72
CA THR A 498 23.09 -43.56 -15.80
C THR A 498 22.64 -43.12 -14.41
N MET A 499 22.52 -41.82 -14.19
CA MET A 499 21.97 -41.24 -12.97
C MET A 499 20.45 -41.11 -13.05
N LEU A 500 19.74 -41.63 -12.05
CA LEU A 500 18.32 -41.42 -11.81
C LEU A 500 18.13 -40.43 -10.67
N VAL A 501 17.33 -39.40 -10.92
CA VAL A 501 17.05 -38.34 -9.94
C VAL A 501 15.56 -38.24 -9.70
N THR A 502 15.16 -38.20 -8.43
CA THR A 502 13.79 -37.86 -8.02
C THR A 502 13.83 -36.72 -7.01
N ASN A 503 12.87 -35.80 -7.11
CA ASN A 503 12.72 -34.69 -6.18
C ASN A 503 11.30 -34.66 -5.61
N THR A 504 11.18 -34.46 -4.30
CA THR A 504 9.90 -34.35 -3.60
C THR A 504 9.95 -33.19 -2.62
N GLY A 505 8.90 -32.37 -2.59
CA GLY A 505 8.75 -31.25 -1.69
C GLY A 505 7.55 -31.43 -0.77
N THR A 506 7.60 -30.78 0.38
CA THR A 506 6.49 -30.67 1.34
C THR A 506 6.13 -29.19 1.44
N LEU A 507 4.83 -28.87 1.34
CA LEU A 507 4.29 -27.50 1.30
C LEU A 507 4.55 -26.73 -0.01
N PHE A 508 5.35 -27.28 -0.94
CA PHE A 508 5.50 -26.75 -2.30
C PHE A 508 5.84 -27.86 -3.31
N THR A 509 5.69 -27.58 -4.61
CA THR A 509 6.04 -28.50 -5.71
C THR A 509 7.40 -28.09 -6.28
N PRO A 510 8.49 -28.87 -6.05
CA PRO A 510 9.82 -28.43 -6.43
C PRO A 510 10.10 -28.66 -7.93
N MET A 511 10.56 -27.63 -8.60
CA MET A 511 11.22 -27.70 -9.89
C MET A 511 12.72 -28.00 -9.68
N THR A 512 13.29 -28.84 -10.55
CA THR A 512 14.72 -29.22 -10.51
C THR A 512 15.38 -28.89 -11.83
N GLY A 513 16.44 -28.09 -11.79
CA GLY A 513 17.31 -27.79 -12.93
C GLY A 513 18.65 -28.53 -12.80
N LEU A 514 19.08 -29.25 -13.84
CA LEU A 514 20.40 -29.89 -13.88
C LEU A 514 21.39 -29.04 -14.68
N TYR A 515 22.61 -28.90 -14.18
CA TYR A 515 23.72 -28.23 -14.86
C TYR A 515 24.99 -29.08 -14.82
N THR A 516 25.76 -29.08 -15.90
CA THR A 516 27.05 -29.79 -16.02
C THR A 516 28.24 -28.95 -15.55
N SER A 517 27.98 -27.69 -15.19
CA SER A 517 28.93 -26.78 -14.58
C SER A 517 28.15 -25.66 -13.87
N CYS A 518 28.77 -25.02 -12.89
CA CYS A 518 28.14 -23.89 -12.21
C CYS A 518 27.89 -22.75 -13.23
N PRO A 519 26.64 -22.26 -13.39
CA PRO A 519 26.34 -21.30 -14.44
C PRO A 519 27.05 -19.96 -14.21
N THR A 520 27.52 -19.37 -15.30
CA THR A 520 28.03 -17.99 -15.33
C THR A 520 27.30 -17.23 -16.42
N GLY A 521 26.43 -16.29 -16.06
CA GLY A 521 25.58 -15.57 -17.03
C GLY A 521 24.44 -16.43 -17.56
N ASN A 522 24.13 -16.35 -18.86
CA ASN A 522 22.98 -16.99 -19.49
C ASN A 522 23.22 -18.48 -19.84
N ASN A 523 23.72 -19.28 -18.88
CA ASN A 523 23.85 -20.73 -19.06
C ASN A 523 22.52 -21.40 -18.74
N GLN A 524 22.04 -22.23 -19.67
CA GLN A 524 20.76 -22.92 -19.56
C GLN A 524 20.92 -24.26 -18.85
N ALA A 525 19.95 -24.62 -18.01
CA ALA A 525 19.83 -25.97 -17.49
C ALA A 525 19.72 -27.00 -18.64
N VAL A 526 20.37 -28.16 -18.50
CA VAL A 526 20.29 -29.24 -19.48
C VAL A 526 19.01 -30.08 -19.31
N ILE A 527 18.41 -30.05 -18.12
CA ILE A 527 17.13 -30.67 -17.77
C ILE A 527 16.36 -29.71 -16.87
N CYS A 528 15.04 -29.63 -17.06
CA CYS A 528 14.11 -28.98 -16.13
C CYS A 528 12.81 -29.77 -15.99
N THR A 529 12.50 -30.19 -14.76
CA THR A 529 11.34 -31.03 -14.46
C THR A 529 10.91 -30.90 -13.00
N GLU A 530 9.66 -31.22 -12.70
CA GLU A 530 9.04 -31.12 -11.36
C GLU A 530 9.13 -32.41 -10.54
N SER A 531 9.64 -33.51 -11.09
CA SER A 531 9.51 -34.84 -10.46
C SER A 531 10.77 -35.69 -10.55
N SER A 532 11.11 -36.13 -11.76
CA SER A 532 12.21 -37.05 -11.96
C SER A 532 12.78 -36.98 -13.37
N PHE A 533 14.05 -37.34 -13.50
CA PHE A 533 14.72 -37.49 -14.79
C PHE A 533 15.85 -38.51 -14.71
N ILE A 534 16.33 -38.90 -15.89
CA ILE A 534 17.53 -39.71 -16.07
C ILE A 534 18.57 -38.91 -16.85
N TRP A 535 19.85 -39.10 -16.54
CA TRP A 535 20.95 -38.41 -17.20
C TRP A 535 22.22 -39.28 -17.23
N GLU A 536 22.95 -39.27 -18.33
CA GLU A 536 24.24 -39.95 -18.45
C GLU A 536 25.33 -39.16 -17.72
N VAL A 537 26.03 -39.83 -16.82
CA VAL A 537 27.03 -39.23 -15.96
C VAL A 537 28.40 -39.83 -16.22
N SER A 538 29.43 -38.99 -16.08
CA SER A 538 30.82 -39.41 -16.19
C SER A 538 31.53 -39.32 -14.85
N GLU A 539 32.38 -40.29 -14.58
CA GLU A 539 33.21 -40.36 -13.38
C GLU A 539 33.91 -39.02 -13.13
N ASN A 540 33.93 -38.58 -11.88
CA ASN A 540 34.62 -37.35 -11.44
C ASN A 540 34.10 -36.04 -12.09
N THR A 541 33.00 -36.06 -12.82
CA THR A 541 32.34 -34.86 -13.35
C THR A 541 31.33 -34.33 -12.36
N THR A 542 31.44 -33.06 -11.94
CA THR A 542 30.51 -32.48 -10.96
C THR A 542 29.29 -31.89 -11.66
N TYR A 543 28.12 -32.35 -11.26
CA TYR A 543 26.82 -31.85 -11.69
C TYR A 543 26.20 -31.01 -10.58
N TYR A 544 25.40 -30.01 -10.97
CA TYR A 544 24.75 -29.09 -10.05
C TYR A 544 23.24 -29.16 -10.23
N PHE A 545 22.51 -29.15 -9.12
CA PHE A 545 21.06 -29.13 -9.08
C PHE A 545 20.60 -27.81 -8.49
N ARG A 546 19.79 -27.06 -9.24
CA ARG A 546 19.03 -25.90 -8.75
C ARG A 546 17.64 -26.37 -8.37
N ILE A 547 17.19 -26.05 -7.16
CA ILE A 547 15.89 -26.48 -6.62
C ILE A 547 15.12 -25.27 -6.12
N GLY A 548 13.90 -25.08 -6.63
CA GLY A 548 12.98 -23.99 -6.27
C GLY A 548 11.61 -24.22 -6.89
N ASN A 549 10.78 -23.20 -7.07
CA ASN A 549 9.60 -23.26 -7.95
C ASN A 549 9.41 -21.93 -8.69
N ASP A 550 8.47 -21.86 -9.64
CA ASP A 550 8.19 -20.67 -10.44
C ASP A 550 7.40 -19.58 -9.70
N ASP A 551 6.61 -19.97 -8.68
CA ASP A 551 5.80 -19.05 -7.88
C ASP A 551 6.56 -18.39 -6.69
N GLY A 552 7.80 -18.80 -6.42
CA GLY A 552 8.61 -18.34 -5.28
C GLY A 552 8.25 -18.97 -3.92
N ASP A 553 7.40 -20.00 -3.91
CA ASP A 553 7.07 -20.76 -2.71
C ASP A 553 8.30 -21.50 -2.17
N THR A 554 8.40 -21.55 -0.85
CA THR A 554 9.51 -22.20 -0.15
C THR A 554 9.02 -23.35 0.73
N GLY A 555 9.93 -24.26 1.08
CA GLY A 555 9.64 -25.36 1.98
C GLY A 555 10.77 -26.38 2.04
N ILE A 556 10.48 -27.51 2.68
CA ILE A 556 11.43 -28.60 2.87
C ILE A 556 11.20 -29.73 1.86
N GLY A 557 12.27 -30.40 1.45
CA GLY A 557 12.17 -31.50 0.50
C GLY A 557 13.35 -32.47 0.53
N GLN A 558 13.36 -33.37 -0.45
CA GLN A 558 14.38 -34.40 -0.59
C GLN A 558 14.69 -34.68 -2.07
N LEU A 559 15.95 -34.50 -2.43
CA LEU A 559 16.53 -34.91 -3.71
C LEU A 559 17.14 -36.30 -3.53
N THR A 560 16.69 -37.30 -4.28
CA THR A 560 17.28 -38.65 -4.26
C THR A 560 18.01 -38.91 -5.55
N ILE A 561 19.29 -39.25 -5.44
CA ILE A 561 20.18 -39.58 -6.57
C ILE A 561 20.52 -41.06 -6.52
N SER A 562 20.46 -41.78 -7.63
CA SER A 562 20.98 -43.14 -7.75
C SER A 562 21.77 -43.25 -9.04
N VAL A 563 22.98 -43.80 -9.01
CA VAL A 563 23.76 -44.05 -10.24
C VAL A 563 23.77 -45.55 -10.52
N ILE A 564 23.40 -45.92 -11.74
CA ILE A 564 23.56 -47.27 -12.27
C ILE A 564 24.84 -47.24 -13.10
N PRO A 565 25.91 -47.95 -12.72
CA PRO A 565 27.14 -48.00 -13.51
C PRO A 565 26.86 -48.41 -14.95
N ALA A 566 27.57 -47.81 -15.91
CA ALA A 566 27.62 -48.37 -17.27
C ALA A 566 28.24 -49.75 -17.17
N GLU A 567 27.64 -50.77 -17.81
CA GLU A 567 28.21 -52.11 -17.80
C GLU A 567 29.64 -52.04 -18.36
N GLU A 568 30.62 -52.36 -17.52
CA GLU A 568 32.00 -52.59 -17.94
C GLU A 568 31.95 -53.89 -18.77
N ASP A 569 32.38 -53.86 -20.04
CA ASP A 569 32.44 -55.05 -20.90
C ASP A 569 33.08 -56.19 -20.10
N CYS A 570 32.30 -57.23 -19.77
CA CYS A 570 32.79 -58.30 -18.91
C CYS A 570 33.80 -59.13 -19.69
N GLU A 571 35.09 -58.82 -19.54
CA GLU A 571 36.18 -59.49 -20.24
C GLU A 571 36.02 -61.02 -20.06
N GLY A 572 35.77 -61.73 -21.16
CA GLY A 572 35.52 -63.18 -21.19
C GLY A 572 34.06 -63.66 -21.10
N ASP A 573 33.06 -62.77 -21.10
CA ASP A 573 31.62 -63.07 -21.29
C ASP A 573 31.26 -62.95 -22.78
N CYS A 574 31.68 -63.96 -23.52
CA CYS A 574 31.61 -64.02 -24.97
C CYS A 574 30.20 -64.13 -25.55
N ASP A 575 29.22 -64.58 -24.76
CA ASP A 575 27.82 -64.66 -25.20
C ASP A 575 26.92 -63.58 -24.59
N GLY A 576 27.50 -62.67 -23.79
CA GLY A 576 26.86 -61.49 -23.22
C GLY A 576 25.76 -61.84 -22.22
N ASN A 577 25.86 -62.98 -21.53
CA ASN A 577 24.85 -63.45 -20.60
C ASN A 577 25.11 -63.06 -19.14
N GLY A 578 26.22 -62.36 -18.88
CA GLY A 578 26.67 -61.90 -17.57
C GLY A 578 27.34 -62.98 -16.72
N THR A 579 27.66 -64.15 -17.28
CA THR A 579 28.27 -65.27 -16.56
C THR A 579 29.32 -66.01 -17.38
N ARG A 580 30.59 -65.94 -16.93
CA ARG A 580 31.73 -66.66 -17.53
C ARG A 580 31.60 -68.18 -17.32
N ASP A 581 31.04 -68.87 -18.29
CA ASP A 581 30.74 -70.30 -18.26
C ASP A 581 31.18 -71.04 -19.54
N VAL A 582 30.72 -72.28 -19.68
CA VAL A 582 31.12 -73.14 -20.81
C VAL A 582 30.61 -72.63 -22.15
N ASN A 583 29.53 -71.84 -22.16
CA ASN A 583 28.94 -71.27 -23.36
C ASN A 583 29.83 -70.17 -23.94
N ASP A 584 30.55 -69.42 -23.09
CA ASP A 584 31.56 -68.46 -23.53
C ASP A 584 32.73 -69.13 -24.24
N LEU A 585 33.21 -70.23 -23.67
CA LEU A 585 34.27 -71.02 -24.29
C LEU A 585 33.82 -71.59 -25.66
N LEU A 586 32.55 -71.93 -25.78
CA LEU A 586 31.97 -72.42 -27.04
C LEU A 586 31.82 -71.29 -28.06
N ALA A 587 31.39 -70.10 -27.64
CA ALA A 587 31.29 -68.92 -28.47
C ALA A 587 32.67 -68.49 -29.00
N LEU A 588 33.68 -68.43 -28.12
CA LEU A 588 35.06 -68.14 -28.48
C LEU A 588 35.61 -69.16 -29.49
N ILE A 589 35.43 -70.46 -29.24
CA ILE A 589 35.89 -71.50 -30.18
C ILE A 589 35.18 -71.40 -31.53
N ALA A 590 33.91 -70.99 -31.56
CA ALA A 590 33.18 -70.79 -32.80
C ALA A 590 33.72 -69.60 -33.61
N ALA A 591 34.27 -68.59 -32.93
CA ALA A 591 34.87 -67.39 -33.50
C ALA A 591 36.40 -67.48 -33.72
N PHE A 592 37.03 -68.63 -33.43
CA PHE A 592 38.48 -68.80 -33.49
C PHE A 592 39.11 -68.32 -34.81
N GLY A 593 40.08 -67.41 -34.69
CA GLY A 593 40.77 -66.77 -35.82
C GLY A 593 40.05 -65.55 -36.42
N ASN A 594 38.98 -65.04 -35.80
CA ASN A 594 38.34 -63.77 -36.15
C ASN A 594 38.70 -62.65 -35.15
N ASP A 595 38.38 -61.42 -35.53
CA ASP A 595 38.41 -60.21 -34.71
C ASP A 595 36.96 -59.93 -34.26
N ASP A 596 36.66 -60.23 -33.00
CA ASP A 596 35.31 -60.26 -32.41
C ASP A 596 35.42 -59.85 -30.92
N GLU A 597 34.29 -59.59 -30.26
CA GLU A 597 34.17 -59.17 -28.85
C GLU A 597 34.73 -60.22 -27.85
N CYS A 598 35.09 -61.40 -28.35
CA CYS A 598 35.72 -62.51 -27.63
C CYS A 598 37.26 -62.50 -27.62
N ASP A 599 37.89 -61.52 -28.26
CA ASP A 599 39.34 -61.29 -28.11
C ASP A 599 39.60 -60.66 -26.74
N THR A 600 40.08 -61.47 -25.82
CA THR A 600 40.28 -61.08 -24.42
C THR A 600 41.65 -60.46 -24.18
N ASN A 601 42.50 -60.37 -25.19
CA ASN A 601 43.82 -59.77 -25.03
C ASN A 601 44.11 -58.64 -26.04
N ASP A 602 43.11 -58.26 -26.82
CA ASP A 602 43.10 -57.17 -27.79
C ASP A 602 44.24 -57.26 -28.81
N ASP A 603 44.64 -58.47 -29.22
CA ASP A 603 45.65 -58.66 -30.27
C ASP A 603 45.04 -58.82 -31.68
N ASN A 604 43.73 -58.59 -31.79
CA ASN A 604 42.87 -58.65 -32.96
C ASN A 604 42.80 -60.05 -33.58
N ILE A 605 43.03 -61.09 -32.79
CA ILE A 605 42.87 -62.48 -33.24
C ILE A 605 42.51 -63.42 -32.10
N ILE A 606 41.32 -64.03 -32.17
CA ILE A 606 40.97 -65.08 -31.20
C ILE A 606 41.86 -66.30 -31.40
N ASP A 607 42.73 -66.57 -30.43
CA ASP A 607 43.66 -67.68 -30.44
C ASP A 607 43.66 -68.48 -29.11
N VAL A 608 44.71 -69.27 -28.89
CA VAL A 608 44.80 -70.13 -27.71
C VAL A 608 44.99 -69.30 -26.43
N ASN A 609 45.56 -68.09 -26.52
CA ASN A 609 45.75 -67.20 -25.39
C ASN A 609 44.40 -66.72 -24.84
N ASP A 610 43.42 -66.45 -25.70
CA ASP A 610 42.08 -66.05 -25.27
C ASP A 610 41.34 -67.19 -24.56
N ILE A 611 41.51 -68.43 -25.03
CA ILE A 611 40.99 -69.62 -24.34
C ILE A 611 41.58 -69.72 -22.93
N LEU A 612 42.88 -69.46 -22.78
CA LEU A 612 43.56 -69.51 -21.48
C LEU A 612 43.10 -68.37 -20.56
N ASN A 613 42.83 -67.19 -21.10
CA ASN A 613 42.30 -66.06 -20.37
C ASN A 613 40.89 -66.36 -19.83
N ILE A 614 39.95 -66.81 -20.66
CA ILE A 614 38.60 -67.20 -20.20
C ILE A 614 38.65 -68.30 -19.14
N ILE A 615 39.51 -69.32 -19.32
CA ILE A 615 39.66 -70.40 -18.32
C ILE A 615 40.18 -69.86 -16.98
N SER A 616 41.02 -68.82 -17.00
CA SER A 616 41.61 -68.25 -15.77
C SER A 616 40.57 -67.58 -14.86
N VAL A 617 39.46 -67.11 -15.44
CA VAL A 617 38.35 -66.44 -14.76
C VAL A 617 37.05 -67.26 -14.75
N PHE A 618 37.10 -68.52 -15.21
CA PHE A 618 35.94 -69.39 -15.37
C PHE A 618 35.17 -69.60 -14.06
N GLY A 619 33.86 -69.35 -14.08
CA GLY A 619 32.98 -69.49 -12.92
C GLY A 619 33.06 -68.35 -11.90
N THR A 620 33.74 -67.23 -12.23
CA THR A 620 33.61 -65.96 -11.49
C THR A 620 32.44 -65.14 -12.08
N PRO A 621 31.52 -64.62 -11.25
CA PRO A 621 30.53 -63.65 -11.70
C PRO A 621 31.22 -62.38 -12.20
N CYS A 622 30.65 -61.71 -13.21
CA CYS A 622 30.99 -60.33 -13.52
C CYS A 622 30.56 -59.47 -12.30
N GLU A 623 31.50 -58.75 -11.66
CA GLU A 623 31.21 -57.88 -10.49
C GLU A 623 30.84 -56.48 -10.94
#